data_AF-A0A2A4QG95-F1
#
_entry.id   AF-A0A2A4QG95-F1
#
_cell.length_a   1.000
_cell.length_b   1.000
_cell.length_c   1.000
_cell.angle_alpha   90.00
_cell.angle_beta   90.00
_cell.angle_gamma   90.00
#
_symmetry.space_group_name_H-M   'P 1'
#
loop_
_entity.id
_entity.type
_entity.pdbx_description
1 polymer ?
#
loop_
_entity_poly.entity_id
_entity_poly.type
_entity_poly.pdbx_seq_one_letter_code
_entity_poly.pdbx_strand_id
1 'polypeptide(L)'
;MERRYRQNVITTLAVSMCLFLTMGCQMEAKEPKPDNAVIKDVACKADEFSKYIGQHRSVLEGITLPPRTRVLRPGALVTMDYIESRLNIHLNGQGIIVKLKCG
;
A
#
# COMPACT_ATOMS: atom_id res chain seq x y z
N MET A 1 18.69 59.33 24.10
CA MET A 1 19.49 58.12 23.77
C MET A 1 18.66 56.85 23.66
N GLU A 2 17.66 56.62 24.52
CA GLU A 2 16.90 55.35 24.60
C GLU A 2 16.10 54.96 23.35
N ARG A 3 15.63 55.93 22.55
CA ARG A 3 14.92 55.62 21.29
C ARG A 3 15.82 54.99 20.23
N ARG A 4 17.11 55.39 20.17
CA ARG A 4 18.10 54.79 19.25
C ARG A 4 18.52 53.39 19.71
N TYR A 5 18.59 53.16 21.02
CA TYR A 5 18.83 51.83 21.60
C TYR A 5 17.69 50.86 21.28
N ARG A 6 16.43 51.29 21.48
CA ARG A 6 15.25 50.48 21.12
C ARG A 6 15.17 50.18 19.63
N GLN A 7 15.49 51.14 18.77
CA GLN A 7 15.49 50.94 17.32
C GLN A 7 16.58 49.93 16.90
N ASN A 8 17.79 50.04 17.44
CA ASN A 8 18.88 49.12 17.14
C ASN A 8 18.60 47.70 17.68
N VAL A 9 18.01 47.55 18.87
CA VAL A 9 17.61 46.24 19.44
C VAL A 9 16.53 45.56 18.58
N ILE A 10 15.51 46.31 18.13
CA ILE A 10 14.46 45.78 17.25
C ILE A 10 15.05 45.38 15.90
N THR A 11 15.97 46.18 15.35
CA THR A 11 16.62 45.88 14.07
C THR A 11 17.54 44.65 14.18
N THR A 12 18.25 44.47 15.30
CA THR A 12 19.08 43.27 15.53
C THR A 12 18.27 41.99 15.76
N LEU A 13 17.11 42.08 16.42
CA LEU A 13 16.22 40.92 16.61
C LEU A 13 15.60 40.45 15.29
N ALA A 14 15.21 41.38 14.41
CA ALA A 14 14.62 41.06 13.11
C ALA A 14 15.61 40.37 12.15
N VAL A 15 16.89 40.75 12.19
CA VAL A 15 17.94 40.13 11.36
C VAL A 15 18.31 38.72 11.84
N SER A 16 18.23 38.45 13.15
CA SER A 16 18.53 37.13 13.73
C SER A 16 17.45 36.07 13.44
N MET A 17 16.21 36.47 13.15
CA MET A 17 15.09 35.54 12.90
C MET A 17 15.06 35.02 11.45
N CYS A 18 15.77 35.67 10.52
CA CYS A 18 15.83 35.27 9.11
C CYS A 18 16.92 34.22 8.82
N LEU A 19 17.78 33.91 9.81
CA LEU A 19 18.94 33.02 9.65
C LEU A 19 18.69 31.57 10.14
N PHE A 20 17.44 31.12 10.13
CA PHE A 20 17.06 29.71 10.41
C PHE A 20 16.54 28.96 9.18
N LEU A 21 16.70 29.52 7.97
CA LEU A 21 16.34 28.87 6.71
C LEU A 21 17.52 28.08 6.12
N THR A 22 18.14 27.20 6.90
CA THR A 22 19.12 26.25 6.34
C THR A 22 18.72 24.81 6.61
N MET A 23 18.80 24.03 5.53
CA MET A 23 19.23 22.64 5.53
C MET A 23 18.18 21.57 5.90
N GLY A 24 17.09 21.53 5.15
CA GLY A 24 16.27 20.32 5.00
C GLY A 24 16.66 19.52 3.73
N CYS A 25 17.89 19.05 3.62
CA CYS A 25 18.23 18.04 2.60
C CYS A 25 17.93 16.67 3.21
N GLN A 26 16.68 16.22 3.10
CA GLN A 26 16.32 14.85 3.43
C GLN A 26 17.00 13.94 2.39
N MET A 27 17.84 13.02 2.87
CA MET A 27 18.26 11.89 2.06
C MET A 27 17.03 11.03 1.83
N GLU A 28 16.55 10.99 0.59
CA GLU A 28 15.59 9.99 0.16
C GLU A 28 16.25 8.63 0.32
N ALA A 29 15.91 7.92 1.39
CA ALA A 29 16.28 6.53 1.53
C ALA A 29 15.71 5.80 0.31
N LYS A 30 16.59 5.27 -0.54
CA LYS A 30 16.20 4.45 -1.68
C LYS A 30 15.41 3.27 -1.12
N GLU A 31 14.08 3.35 -1.17
CA GLU A 31 13.25 2.20 -0.84
C GLU A 31 13.76 1.04 -1.72
N PRO A 32 13.95 -0.17 -1.15
CA PRO A 32 14.19 -1.33 -1.97
C PRO A 32 12.97 -1.47 -2.87
N LYS A 33 13.12 -1.02 -4.13
CA LYS A 33 12.15 -1.26 -5.19
C LYS A 33 11.83 -2.75 -5.09
N PRO A 34 10.58 -3.14 -4.84
CA PRO A 34 10.23 -4.55 -4.80
C PRO A 34 10.79 -5.11 -6.09
N ASP A 35 11.67 -6.09 -5.93
CA ASP A 35 12.25 -6.78 -7.06
C ASP A 35 11.03 -7.18 -7.88
N ASN A 36 10.94 -6.64 -9.09
CA ASN A 36 10.00 -7.16 -10.08
C ASN A 36 10.60 -8.51 -10.44
N ALA A 37 10.59 -9.45 -9.49
CA ALA A 37 10.75 -10.86 -9.72
C ALA A 37 9.76 -11.10 -10.81
N VAL A 38 10.30 -11.26 -12.02
CA VAL A 38 9.55 -11.64 -13.20
C VAL A 38 8.76 -12.83 -12.72
N ILE A 39 7.46 -12.62 -12.45
CA ILE A 39 6.56 -13.68 -12.02
C ILE A 39 6.44 -14.51 -13.28
N LYS A 40 7.41 -15.41 -13.46
CA LYS A 40 7.46 -16.40 -14.54
C LYS A 40 6.08 -17.00 -14.57
N ASP A 41 5.35 -16.80 -15.66
CA ASP A 41 3.92 -17.07 -15.84
C ASP A 41 3.37 -18.08 -14.83
N VAL A 42 3.00 -17.57 -13.65
CA VAL A 42 2.38 -18.40 -12.63
C VAL A 42 0.92 -18.46 -13.03
N ALA A 43 0.47 -19.62 -13.50
CA ALA A 43 -0.93 -19.85 -13.81
C ALA A 43 -1.82 -19.50 -12.60
N CYS A 44 -3.04 -19.05 -12.85
CA CYS A 44 -3.97 -18.61 -11.79
C CYS A 44 -4.40 -19.72 -10.81
N LYS A 45 -4.20 -21.01 -11.13
CA LYS A 45 -4.35 -22.14 -10.19
C LYS A 45 -5.71 -22.21 -9.45
N ALA A 46 -6.78 -21.60 -9.95
CA ALA A 46 -8.08 -21.56 -9.26
C ALA A 46 -8.62 -22.97 -8.92
N ASP A 47 -8.41 -23.95 -9.79
CA ASP A 47 -8.85 -25.32 -9.58
C ASP A 47 -8.22 -25.98 -8.35
N GLU A 48 -6.95 -25.64 -8.02
CA GLU A 48 -6.24 -26.16 -6.84
C GLU A 48 -6.89 -25.71 -5.51
N PHE A 49 -7.63 -24.60 -5.55
CA PHE A 49 -8.28 -24.00 -4.38
C PHE A 49 -9.80 -24.26 -4.35
N SER A 50 -10.36 -24.92 -5.37
CA SER A 50 -11.81 -25.20 -5.48
C SER A 50 -12.39 -25.92 -4.26
N LYS A 51 -11.59 -26.76 -3.59
CA LYS A 51 -11.96 -27.46 -2.35
C LYS A 51 -12.31 -26.55 -1.18
N TYR A 52 -11.91 -25.28 -1.21
CA TYR A 52 -12.22 -24.30 -0.15
C TYR A 52 -13.54 -23.56 -0.37
N ILE A 53 -14.22 -23.77 -1.51
CA ILE A 53 -15.57 -23.23 -1.73
C ILE A 53 -16.51 -23.79 -0.66
N GLY A 54 -17.31 -22.92 -0.05
CA GLY A 54 -18.20 -23.25 1.08
C GLY A 54 -17.54 -23.13 2.46
N GLN A 55 -16.22 -22.94 2.53
CA GLN A 55 -15.50 -22.78 3.79
C GLN A 55 -15.32 -21.29 4.15
N HIS A 56 -15.17 -21.00 5.44
CA HIS A 56 -14.84 -19.66 5.90
C HIS A 56 -13.41 -19.29 5.50
N ARG A 57 -13.15 -18.02 5.15
CA ARG A 57 -11.84 -17.55 4.68
C ARG A 57 -10.65 -17.88 5.59
N SER A 58 -10.90 -18.13 6.88
CA SER A 58 -9.87 -18.49 7.85
C SER A 58 -9.18 -19.81 7.54
N VAL A 59 -9.80 -20.70 6.75
CA VAL A 59 -9.13 -21.94 6.31
C VAL A 59 -7.95 -21.67 5.37
N LEU A 60 -7.87 -20.46 4.81
CA LEU A 60 -6.73 -20.01 4.00
C LEU A 60 -5.59 -19.46 4.85
N GLU A 61 -5.76 -19.31 6.17
CA GLU A 61 -4.70 -18.88 7.07
C GLU A 61 -3.60 -19.96 7.12
N GLY A 62 -2.35 -19.56 6.90
CA GLY A 62 -1.21 -20.48 6.80
C GLY A 62 -1.08 -21.19 5.44
N ILE A 63 -2.00 -20.97 4.50
CA ILE A 63 -1.89 -21.47 3.13
C ILE A 63 -1.10 -20.49 2.27
N THR A 64 -0.13 -21.00 1.52
CA THR A 64 0.55 -20.20 0.49
C THR A 64 -0.36 -20.05 -0.73
N LEU A 65 -0.87 -18.84 -0.93
CA LEU A 65 -1.69 -18.50 -2.10
C LEU A 65 -0.78 -18.12 -3.30
N PRO A 66 -1.27 -18.26 -4.54
CA PRO A 66 -0.55 -17.80 -5.71
C PRO A 66 -0.21 -16.31 -5.62
N PRO A 67 0.87 -15.86 -6.27
CA PRO A 67 1.14 -14.44 -6.39
C PRO A 67 -0.05 -13.70 -7.02
N ARG A 68 -0.23 -12.43 -6.64
CA ARG A 68 -1.34 -11.57 -7.13
C ARG A 68 -2.74 -12.02 -6.73
N THR A 69 -2.90 -12.95 -5.78
CA THR A 69 -4.22 -13.31 -5.24
C THR A 69 -4.95 -12.12 -4.62
N ARG A 70 -6.25 -11.99 -4.90
CA ARG A 70 -7.13 -10.94 -4.36
C ARG A 70 -8.35 -11.55 -3.70
N VAL A 71 -8.62 -11.15 -2.46
CA VAL A 71 -9.83 -11.56 -1.71
C VAL A 71 -10.88 -10.44 -1.81
N LEU A 72 -12.05 -10.75 -2.35
CA LEU A 72 -13.12 -9.80 -2.63
C LEU A 72 -14.31 -10.03 -1.70
N ARG A 73 -14.66 -9.02 -0.92
CA ARG A 73 -15.89 -9.01 -0.11
C ARG A 73 -17.07 -8.50 -0.95
N PRO A 74 -18.32 -8.76 -0.52
CA PRO A 74 -19.49 -8.16 -1.17
C PRO A 74 -19.36 -6.63 -1.20
N GLY A 75 -19.69 -6.03 -2.35
CA GLY A 75 -19.63 -4.58 -2.54
C GLY A 75 -18.22 -4.00 -2.73
N ALA A 76 -17.17 -4.82 -2.78
CA ALA A 76 -15.82 -4.34 -3.05
C ALA A 76 -15.75 -3.63 -4.42
N LEU A 77 -15.33 -2.37 -4.40
CA LEU A 77 -15.06 -1.60 -5.62
C LEU A 77 -13.72 -2.04 -6.20
N VAL A 78 -13.75 -2.48 -7.45
CA VAL A 78 -12.56 -2.95 -8.18
C VAL A 78 -12.59 -2.48 -9.61
N THR A 79 -11.42 -2.23 -10.19
CA THR A 79 -11.27 -2.07 -11.64
C THR A 79 -11.31 -3.42 -12.33
N MET A 80 -11.68 -3.41 -13.61
CA MET A 80 -11.91 -4.62 -14.43
C MET A 80 -10.68 -5.03 -15.25
N ASP A 81 -9.49 -4.58 -14.87
CA ASP A 81 -8.25 -4.88 -15.58
C ASP A 81 -7.95 -6.38 -15.52
N TYR A 82 -7.78 -7.04 -16.66
CA TYR A 82 -7.53 -8.47 -16.69
C TYR A 82 -6.07 -8.82 -16.40
N ILE A 83 -5.85 -9.69 -15.41
CA ILE A 83 -4.52 -10.25 -15.11
C ILE A 83 -4.66 -11.78 -15.08
N GLU A 84 -4.19 -12.46 -16.11
CA GLU A 84 -4.40 -13.90 -16.32
C GLU A 84 -4.00 -14.76 -15.10
N SER A 85 -2.84 -14.47 -14.53
CA SER A 85 -2.32 -15.14 -13.32
C SER A 85 -3.04 -14.81 -12.00
N ARG A 86 -3.97 -13.85 -11.97
CA ARG A 86 -4.60 -13.39 -10.72
C ARG A 86 -5.72 -14.33 -10.31
N LEU A 87 -5.58 -14.88 -9.11
CA LEU A 87 -6.66 -15.57 -8.42
C LEU A 87 -7.55 -14.58 -7.67
N ASN A 88 -8.83 -14.49 -8.01
CA ASN A 88 -9.83 -13.78 -7.21
C ASN A 88 -10.61 -14.79 -6.36
N ILE A 89 -10.65 -14.55 -5.05
CA ILE A 89 -11.42 -15.31 -4.07
C ILE A 89 -12.60 -14.44 -3.63
N HIS A 90 -13.79 -14.78 -4.07
CA HIS A 90 -15.01 -14.05 -3.72
C HIS A 90 -15.61 -14.61 -2.43
N LEU A 91 -15.91 -13.70 -1.51
CA LEU A 91 -16.55 -14.00 -0.24
C LEU A 91 -18.02 -13.52 -0.26
N ASN A 92 -18.89 -14.21 0.49
CA ASN A 92 -20.20 -13.68 0.84
C ASN A 92 -20.13 -12.76 2.08
N GLY A 93 -21.29 -12.28 2.55
CA GLY A 93 -21.39 -11.38 3.71
C GLY A 93 -20.93 -12.00 5.04
N GLN A 94 -20.84 -13.32 5.11
CA GLN A 94 -20.38 -14.07 6.29
C GLN A 94 -18.90 -14.47 6.18
N GLY A 95 -18.20 -14.04 5.13
CA GLY A 95 -16.79 -14.41 4.91
C GLY A 95 -16.59 -15.83 4.37
N ILE A 96 -17.65 -16.48 3.87
CA ILE A 96 -17.58 -17.79 3.21
C ILE A 96 -17.12 -17.62 1.76
N ILE A 97 -16.19 -18.46 1.32
CA ILE A 97 -15.72 -18.51 -0.06
C ILE A 97 -16.84 -19.05 -0.95
N VAL A 98 -17.31 -18.25 -1.90
CA VAL A 98 -18.43 -18.62 -2.78
C VAL A 98 -18.02 -18.80 -4.23
N LYS A 99 -16.89 -18.22 -4.65
CA LYS A 99 -16.42 -18.32 -6.03
C LYS A 99 -14.92 -18.06 -6.11
N LEU A 100 -14.27 -18.79 -7.01
CA LEU A 100 -12.91 -18.54 -7.45
C LEU A 100 -12.93 -18.11 -8.92
N LYS A 101 -12.13 -17.12 -9.30
CA LYS A 101 -12.06 -16.65 -10.68
C LYS A 101 -10.66 -16.17 -11.06
N CYS A 102 -10.19 -16.62 -12.22
CA CYS A 102 -9.00 -16.07 -12.86
C CYS A 102 -9.28 -14.78 -13.60
N GLY A 103 -8.38 -13.81 -13.47
CA GLY A 103 -8.41 -12.55 -14.23
C GLY A 103 -8.38 -11.29 -13.41
#